data_AF-A0AB37MNY4-F1
#
_entry.id   AF-A0AB37MNY4-F1
#
_cell.length_a   1.000
_cell.length_b   1.000
_cell.length_c   1.000
_cell.angle_alpha   90.00
_cell.angle_beta   90.00
_cell.angle_gamma   90.00
#
_symmetry.space_group_name_H-M   'P 1'
#
loop_
_entity.id
_entity.type
_entity.pdbx_description
1 polymer ?
#
loop_
_entity_poly.entity_id
_entity_poly.type
_entity_poly.pdbx_seq_one_letter_code
_entity_poly.pdbx_strand_id
1 'polypeptide(L)'
;MELFSIKIRCTFQLVSTNLAPRIVNTFIESGDFAGKTVIPFATSGSSSISNAEKELQTNYPGINWGKGRLLNGASRETVKQWIKK
;
A
#
# COMPACT_ATOMS: atom_id res chain seq x y z
N MET A 1 16.09 2.08 16.78
CA MET A 1 15.77 0.95 15.89
C MET A 1 15.05 1.54 14.69
N GLU A 2 15.74 1.76 13.58
CA GLU A 2 15.09 2.27 12.37
C GLU A 2 14.10 1.22 11.87
N LEU A 3 12.79 1.53 11.96
CA LEU A 3 11.75 0.73 11.34
C LEU A 3 11.95 0.82 9.82
N PHE A 4 12.58 -0.19 9.22
CA PHE A 4 12.65 -0.33 7.77
C PHE A 4 11.22 -0.52 7.24
N SER A 5 10.60 0.59 6.82
CA SER A 5 9.27 0.58 6.22
C SER A 5 9.37 0.31 4.73
N ILE A 6 8.78 -0.79 4.26
CA ILE A 6 8.64 -1.09 2.84
C ILE A 6 7.36 -0.42 2.34
N LYS A 7 7.49 0.44 1.33
CA LYS A 7 6.35 1.12 0.71
C LYS A 7 5.99 0.42 -0.58
N ILE A 8 4.83 -0.23 -0.62
CA ILE A 8 4.33 -0.93 -1.80
C ILE A 8 3.36 -0.01 -2.53
N ARG A 9 3.69 0.34 -3.77
CA ARG A 9 2.78 1.09 -4.64
C ARG A 9 1.76 0.13 -5.24
N CYS A 10 0.51 0.27 -4.83
CA CYS A 10 -0.63 -0.31 -5.53
C CYS A 10 -1.14 0.71 -6.54
N THR A 11 -0.72 0.65 -7.80
CA THR A 11 -1.27 1.55 -8.82
C THR A 11 -2.66 1.06 -9.22
N PHE A 12 -3.70 1.85 -8.94
CA PHE A 12 -5.08 1.57 -9.34
C PHE A 12 -5.42 2.40 -10.58
N GLN A 13 -5.10 1.88 -11.76
CA GLN A 13 -5.60 2.46 -13.01
C GLN A 13 -6.98 1.85 -13.30
N LEU A 14 -8.01 2.70 -13.32
CA LEU A 14 -9.42 2.47 -13.65
C LEU A 14 -9.76 1.09 -14.26
N VAL A 15 -10.08 0.10 -13.42
CA VAL A 15 -10.99 -1.01 -13.74
C VAL A 15 -11.70 -1.41 -12.43
N SER A 16 -13.02 -1.49 -12.53
CA SER A 16 -14.13 -1.69 -11.57
C SER A 16 -14.00 -2.55 -10.28
N THR A 17 -12.82 -3.00 -9.86
CA THR A 17 -12.64 -3.76 -8.62
C THR A 17 -11.77 -2.95 -7.65
N ASN A 18 -12.30 -2.58 -6.49
CA ASN A 18 -11.54 -1.86 -5.46
C ASN A 18 -10.50 -2.78 -4.76
N LEU A 19 -9.71 -3.56 -5.53
CA LEU A 19 -8.76 -4.59 -5.09
C LEU A 19 -7.38 -4.38 -5.71
N ALA A 20 -6.32 -4.74 -4.99
CA ALA A 20 -4.96 -4.57 -5.50
C ALA A 20 -4.74 -5.42 -6.77
N PRO A 21 -4.01 -4.92 -7.79
CA PRO A 21 -3.66 -5.74 -8.94
C PRO A 21 -2.93 -7.02 -8.51
N ARG A 22 -3.23 -8.15 -9.16
CA ARG A 22 -2.68 -9.48 -8.78
C ARG A 22 -1.14 -9.53 -8.70
N ILE A 23 -0.44 -8.68 -9.46
CA ILE A 23 1.02 -8.59 -9.39
C ILE A 23 1.54 -8.15 -8.00
N VAL A 24 0.73 -7.41 -7.24
CA VAL A 24 1.05 -7.02 -5.85
C VAL A 24 1.12 -8.27 -4.95
N ASN A 25 0.21 -9.21 -5.15
CA ASN A 25 0.20 -10.48 -4.42
C ASN A 25 1.48 -11.27 -4.72
N THR A 26 1.85 -11.38 -5.99
CA THR A 26 3.11 -12.04 -6.38
C THR A 26 4.35 -11.35 -5.79
N PHE A 27 4.37 -10.02 -5.72
CA PHE A 27 5.44 -9.29 -5.04
C PHE A 27 5.51 -9.61 -3.54
N ILE A 28 4.36 -9.69 -2.87
CA ILE A 28 4.28 -10.04 -1.45
C ILE A 28 4.72 -11.48 -1.22
N GLU A 29 4.30 -12.41 -2.08
CA GLU A 29 4.60 -13.84 -1.97
C GLU A 29 6.08 -14.16 -2.28
N SER A 30 6.75 -13.31 -3.05
CA SER A 30 8.17 -13.49 -3.41
C SER A 30 9.16 -12.83 -2.46
N GLY A 31 8.69 -12.02 -1.50
CA GLY A 31 9.53 -11.26 -0.58
C GLY A 31 9.46 -11.75 0.87
N ASP A 32 10.50 -11.43 1.65
CA ASP A 32 10.49 -11.61 3.11
C ASP A 32 10.14 -10.29 3.82
N PHE A 33 8.97 -10.27 4.44
CA PHE A 33 8.41 -9.13 5.16
C PHE A 33 8.42 -9.31 6.68
N ALA A 34 9.04 -10.39 7.20
CA ALA A 34 9.10 -10.64 8.62
C ALA A 34 9.82 -9.50 9.36
N GLY A 35 9.18 -8.98 10.41
CA GLY A 35 9.71 -7.87 11.22
C GLY A 35 9.76 -6.51 10.50
N LYS A 36 9.19 -6.38 9.29
CA LYS A 36 9.15 -5.13 8.52
C LYS A 36 7.75 -4.55 8.52
N THR A 37 7.66 -3.22 8.58
CA THR A 37 6.38 -2.53 8.39
C THR A 37 6.12 -2.32 6.91
N VAL A 38 4.97 -2.77 6.42
CA VAL A 38 4.57 -2.62 5.02
C VAL A 38 3.45 -1.59 4.94
N ILE A 39 3.64 -0.55 4.14
CA ILE A 39 2.67 0.56 4.01
C ILE A 39 2.19 0.64 2.55
N PRO A 40 0.92 0.28 2.26
CA PRO A 40 0.38 0.37 0.92
C PRO A 40 0.02 1.81 0.57
N PHE A 41 0.23 2.21 -0.67
CA PHE A 41 -0.30 3.46 -1.19
C PHE A 41 -0.83 3.30 -2.60
N ALA A 42 -1.81 4.12 -2.96
CA ALA A 42 -2.49 4.00 -4.24
C ALA A 42 -2.77 5.35 -4.91
N THR A 43 -3.06 5.30 -6.21
CA THR A 43 -3.63 6.39 -7.00
C THR A 43 -4.86 5.87 -7.70
N SER A 44 -5.97 6.61 -7.74
CA SER A 44 -7.25 6.20 -8.33
C SER A 44 -7.97 7.40 -8.96
N GLY A 45 -8.95 7.15 -9.83
CA GLY A 45 -9.80 8.22 -10.39
C GLY A 45 -10.88 8.75 -9.43
N SER A 46 -11.40 7.89 -8.55
CA SER A 46 -12.50 8.23 -7.62
C SER A 46 -12.62 7.29 -6.41
N SER A 47 -12.11 6.06 -6.50
CA SER A 47 -12.19 5.06 -5.42
C SER A 47 -11.26 5.33 -4.24
N SER A 48 -11.70 4.95 -3.04
CA SER A 48 -10.84 4.91 -1.86
C SER A 48 -9.92 3.68 -1.85
N ILE A 49 -8.81 3.74 -1.11
CA ILE A 49 -7.87 2.60 -0.92
C ILE A 49 -8.38 1.55 0.08
N SER A 50 -9.37 1.88 0.91
CA SER A 50 -9.71 1.12 2.12
C SER A 50 -10.04 -0.35 1.86
N ASN A 51 -10.72 -0.66 0.76
CA ASN A 51 -11.09 -2.04 0.44
C ASN A 51 -9.85 -2.89 0.07
N ALA A 52 -8.94 -2.32 -0.71
CA ALA A 52 -7.70 -2.98 -1.09
C ALA A 52 -6.75 -3.15 0.11
N GLU A 53 -6.67 -2.13 0.98
CA GLU A 53 -5.94 -2.21 2.24
C GLU A 53 -6.45 -3.38 3.10
N LYS A 54 -7.77 -3.49 3.24
CA LYS A 54 -8.41 -4.57 4.03
C LYS A 54 -8.17 -5.95 3.42
N GLU A 55 -8.25 -6.08 2.09
CA GLU A 55 -8.02 -7.34 1.40
C GLU A 55 -6.58 -7.84 1.59
N LEU A 56 -5.59 -6.96 1.39
CA LEU A 56 -4.18 -7.29 1.61
C LEU A 56 -3.90 -7.70 3.05
N GLN A 57 -4.47 -6.97 4.03
CA GLN A 57 -4.36 -7.31 5.45
C GLN A 57 -4.99 -8.67 5.78
N THR A 58 -6.10 -9.00 5.14
CA THR A 58 -6.80 -10.27 5.36
C THR A 58 -6.04 -11.45 4.74
N ASN A 59 -5.48 -11.28 3.54
CA ASN A 59 -4.76 -12.34 2.83
C ASN A 59 -3.36 -12.60 3.41
N TYR A 60 -2.73 -11.56 3.99
CA TYR A 60 -1.37 -11.65 4.51
C TYR A 60 -1.30 -11.16 5.97
N PRO A 61 -1.92 -11.89 6.93
CA PRO A 61 -2.02 -11.48 8.33
C PRO A 61 -0.67 -11.52 9.07
N GLY A 62 0.34 -12.20 8.54
CA GLY A 62 1.69 -12.26 9.11
C GLY A 62 2.56 -11.02 8.85
N ILE A 63 2.07 -10.07 8.04
CA ILE A 63 2.78 -8.83 7.71
C ILE A 63 2.35 -7.73 8.69
N ASN A 64 3.30 -6.93 9.16
CA ASN A 64 3.00 -5.75 9.96
C ASN A 64 2.54 -4.60 9.05
N TRP A 65 1.23 -4.46 8.87
CA TRP A 65 0.63 -3.45 8.00
C TRP A 65 0.54 -2.08 8.68
N GLY A 66 1.13 -1.06 8.04
CA GLY A 66 0.91 0.34 8.39
C GLY A 66 -0.26 0.95 7.64
N LYS A 67 -0.75 2.10 8.12
CA LYS A 67 -1.89 2.79 7.51
C LYS A 67 -1.55 3.30 6.10
N GLY A 68 -2.28 2.80 5.12
CA GLY A 68 -2.11 3.17 3.73
C GLY A 68 -2.67 4.54 3.38
N ARG A 69 -2.28 5.05 2.20
CA ARG A 69 -2.69 6.39 1.73
C ARG A 69 -3.02 6.42 0.24
N LEU A 70 -4.11 7.09 -0.11
CA LEU A 70 -4.41 7.48 -1.49
C LEU A 70 -3.65 8.78 -1.81
N LEU A 71 -2.87 8.77 -2.89
CA LEU A 71 -1.91 9.81 -3.28
C LEU A 71 -2.19 10.35 -4.69
N ASN A 72 -3.44 10.75 -4.93
CA ASN A 72 -3.84 11.40 -6.19
C ASN A 72 -3.21 12.79 -6.31
N GLY A 73 -2.63 13.10 -7.47
CA GLY A 73 -1.99 14.41 -7.72
C GLY A 73 -0.87 14.73 -6.73
N ALA A 74 -0.20 13.72 -6.17
CA ALA A 74 0.77 13.93 -5.09
C ALA A 74 1.96 14.79 -5.55
N SER A 75 2.22 15.87 -4.82
CA SER A 75 3.44 16.67 -4.92
C SER A 75 4.54 16.14 -3.99
N ARG A 76 5.78 16.58 -4.21
CA ARG A 76 6.93 16.22 -3.36
C ARG A 76 6.66 16.57 -1.88
N GLU A 77 6.00 17.69 -1.63
CA GLU A 77 5.62 18.19 -0.31
C GLU A 77 4.59 17.28 0.35
N THR A 78 3.55 16.88 -0.38
CA THR A 78 2.50 15.98 0.14
C THR A 78 3.06 14.61 0.53
N VAL A 79 4.06 14.12 -0.20
CA VAL A 79 4.78 12.88 0.10
C VAL A 79 5.69 13.10 1.31
N LYS A 80 6.46 14.20 1.37
CA LYS A 80 7.29 14.52 2.54
C LYS A 80 6.48 14.59 3.83
N GLN A 81 5.31 15.23 3.80
CA GLN A 81 4.42 15.32 4.97
C GLN A 81 3.91 13.95 5.43
N TRP A 82 3.69 13.03 4.49
CA TRP A 82 3.28 11.67 4.82
C TRP A 82 4.41 10.85 5.45
N ILE A 83 5.63 10.97 4.93
CA ILE A 83 6.78 10.20 5.41
C ILE A 83 7.24 10.65 6.80
N LYS A 84 6.97 11.92 7.18
CA LYS A 84 7.33 12.48 8.49
C LYS A 84 6.42 12.04 9.64
N LYS A 85 5.26 11.44 9.33
CA LYS A 85 4.34 10.90 10.34
C LYS A 85 4.70 9.47 10.69
#